data_AF-A0A1Q8ZFJ0-F1
#
_entry.id   AF-A0A1Q8ZFJ0-F1
#
_cell.length_a   1.000
_cell.length_b   1.000
_cell.length_c   1.000
_cell.angle_alpha   90.00
_cell.angle_beta   90.00
_cell.angle_gamma   90.00
#
_symmetry.space_group_name_H-M   'P 1'
#
loop_
_entity.id
_entity.type
_entity.pdbx_description
1 polymer ?
#
loop_
_entity_poly.entity_id
_entity_poly.type
_entity_poly.pdbx_seq_one_letter_code
_entity_poly.pdbx_strand_id
1 'polypeptide(L)'
;MLIVSPHFPPTNAPDHQRIRVALPYLQELGWEAQILAVRPDEVPHPQDPDLERAIPEGLPITRTGALPSRWTRQLGLGGVGWRCWLDFKRAGDRLLATQPFDLVFFSTTIFPVMTLGPIWQKQFGVPYVLDFQDPWLTDYQHRPQVSPPGGRFKYGMIQALARISEPYAVRSANHILSVSPTYPQTLQQRYPQLREEQFTVLPFGAPEQDFARLPELGIRQSIFDPKDGKRHWVYVGRGGADLAIALRALFAAIHQERDRAPHLWQAVHLHFVGTSYAPPPLAVKTIAPISAEYGLADMVSEHPYRIPYFEAQQLLVESDAILMLGSDNPSYTASKLYPGILARKPILAIFHGQSSVVEILQRCEAGTVIPFTPEENLERVVQRVIPSLKSLLQQTESHYPETNWEAFRPYSGYEMTRRLCGMFDRVVEG
;
A
#
# COMPACT_ATOMS: atom_id res chain seq x y z
N MET A 1 -15.72 1.58 -18.93
CA MET A 1 -15.91 0.69 -17.76
C MET A 1 -16.44 1.42 -16.53
N LEU A 2 -17.16 0.70 -15.67
CA LEU A 2 -17.58 1.15 -14.34
C LEU A 2 -16.60 0.61 -13.29
N ILE A 3 -15.93 1.48 -12.55
CA ILE A 3 -15.01 1.10 -11.47
C ILE A 3 -15.69 1.28 -10.12
N VAL A 4 -15.78 0.22 -9.35
CA VAL A 4 -16.37 0.20 -8.01
C VAL A 4 -15.27 0.34 -6.98
N SER A 5 -15.17 1.51 -6.35
CA SER A 5 -14.16 1.83 -5.35
C SER A 5 -14.79 2.65 -4.21
N PRO A 6 -15.35 1.98 -3.18
CA PRO A 6 -16.04 2.64 -2.07
C PRO A 6 -15.17 3.67 -1.35
N HIS A 7 -13.90 3.35 -1.15
CA HIS A 7 -12.90 4.35 -0.81
C HIS A 7 -12.36 4.95 -2.09
N PHE A 8 -12.39 6.26 -2.20
CA PHE A 8 -11.81 6.99 -3.33
C PHE A 8 -11.41 8.40 -2.83
N PRO A 9 -10.41 9.07 -3.43
CA PRO A 9 -10.02 10.43 -3.06
C PRO A 9 -11.25 11.32 -2.82
N PRO A 10 -11.27 12.16 -1.78
CA PRO A 10 -10.15 12.53 -0.90
C PRO A 10 -9.95 11.54 0.26
N THR A 11 -10.69 10.43 0.32
CA THR A 11 -10.47 9.42 1.37
C THR A 11 -9.10 8.78 1.20
N ASN A 12 -8.23 8.92 2.20
CA ASN A 12 -6.91 8.31 2.22
C ASN A 12 -7.00 6.86 2.70
N ALA A 13 -7.17 5.94 1.75
CA ALA A 13 -7.17 4.51 1.99
C ALA A 13 -6.20 3.79 1.04
N PRO A 14 -5.56 2.68 1.46
CA PRO A 14 -4.62 1.97 0.59
C PRO A 14 -5.26 1.38 -0.66
N ASP A 15 -6.53 1.00 -0.60
CA ASP A 15 -7.15 0.14 -1.61
C ASP A 15 -7.50 0.84 -2.93
N HIS A 16 -7.70 2.15 -2.89
CA HIS A 16 -7.97 2.95 -4.09
C HIS A 16 -6.69 3.31 -4.88
N GLN A 17 -5.50 2.99 -4.35
CA GLN A 17 -4.23 3.41 -4.97
C GLN A 17 -4.00 2.75 -6.33
N ARG A 18 -4.48 1.53 -6.56
CA ARG A 18 -4.41 0.87 -7.88
C ARG A 18 -5.11 1.72 -8.93
N ILE A 19 -6.35 2.12 -8.62
CA ILE A 19 -7.15 2.93 -9.53
C ILE A 19 -6.50 4.29 -9.75
N ARG A 20 -6.07 4.95 -8.67
CA ARG A 20 -5.45 6.27 -8.75
C ARG A 20 -4.19 6.30 -9.62
N VAL A 21 -3.33 5.29 -9.52
CA VAL A 21 -2.13 5.15 -10.37
C VAL A 21 -2.49 4.80 -11.81
N ALA A 22 -3.56 4.06 -12.05
CA ALA A 22 -3.98 3.66 -13.39
C ALA A 22 -4.69 4.78 -14.16
N LEU A 23 -5.52 5.58 -13.47
CA LEU A 23 -6.40 6.60 -14.06
C LEU A 23 -5.74 7.51 -15.11
N PRO A 24 -4.51 8.04 -14.91
CA PRO A 24 -3.86 8.90 -15.90
C PRO A 24 -3.60 8.23 -17.26
N TYR A 25 -3.56 6.89 -17.31
CA TYR A 25 -3.17 6.14 -18.50
C TYR A 25 -4.33 5.41 -19.18
N LEU A 26 -5.48 5.29 -18.53
CA LEU A 26 -6.60 4.49 -19.04
C LEU A 26 -7.08 4.98 -20.40
N GLN A 27 -7.27 6.29 -20.56
CA GLN A 27 -7.77 6.88 -21.82
C GLN A 27 -6.81 6.67 -22.98
N GLU A 28 -5.49 6.84 -22.74
CA GLU A 28 -4.45 6.55 -23.74
C GLU A 28 -4.46 5.08 -24.17
N LEU A 29 -4.78 4.18 -23.23
CA LEU A 29 -4.87 2.74 -23.43
C LEU A 29 -6.26 2.28 -23.92
N GLY A 30 -7.11 3.19 -24.39
CA GLY A 30 -8.40 2.88 -24.99
C GLY A 30 -9.54 2.61 -24.01
N TRP A 31 -9.35 2.87 -22.72
CA TRP A 31 -10.35 2.64 -21.67
C TRP A 31 -10.84 3.95 -21.05
N GLU A 32 -12.15 4.18 -21.10
CA GLU A 32 -12.80 5.23 -20.33
C GLU A 32 -13.32 4.69 -19.00
N ALA A 33 -13.21 5.47 -17.92
CA ALA A 33 -13.61 5.07 -16.58
C ALA A 33 -14.66 6.00 -15.99
N GLN A 34 -15.66 5.41 -15.33
CA GLN A 34 -16.51 6.11 -14.37
C GLN A 34 -16.39 5.45 -13.00
N ILE A 35 -16.19 6.25 -11.96
CA ILE A 35 -16.03 5.77 -10.59
C ILE A 35 -17.38 5.75 -9.86
N LEU A 36 -17.67 4.65 -9.18
CA LEU A 36 -18.73 4.55 -8.17
C LEU A 36 -18.10 4.46 -6.78
N ALA A 37 -18.28 5.52 -5.98
CA ALA A 37 -17.65 5.69 -4.67
C ALA A 37 -18.67 6.08 -3.59
N VAL A 38 -18.27 5.96 -2.32
CA VAL A 38 -19.02 6.51 -1.18
C VAL A 38 -18.66 7.98 -0.99
N ARG A 39 -19.58 8.79 -0.46
CA ARG A 39 -19.26 10.16 -0.08
C ARG A 39 -18.19 10.18 1.03
N PRO A 40 -17.21 11.09 0.97
CA PRO A 40 -16.04 11.02 1.86
C PRO A 40 -16.39 11.18 3.34
N ASP A 41 -17.42 11.96 3.67
CA ASP A 41 -17.91 12.23 5.02
C ASP A 41 -18.54 11.00 5.71
N GLU A 42 -18.90 9.96 4.94
CA GLU A 42 -19.50 8.73 5.46
C GLU A 42 -18.50 7.58 5.63
N VAL A 43 -17.25 7.79 5.17
CA VAL A 43 -16.14 6.86 5.30
C VAL A 43 -15.33 7.17 6.57
N PRO A 44 -15.13 6.20 7.47
CA PRO A 44 -14.35 6.38 8.70
C PRO A 44 -12.84 6.27 8.43
N HIS A 45 -12.33 7.03 7.46
CA HIS A 45 -10.91 7.13 7.10
C HIS A 45 -10.45 8.59 7.12
N PRO A 46 -9.15 8.85 7.35
CA PRO A 46 -8.58 10.17 7.16
C PRO A 46 -8.84 10.71 5.76
N GLN A 47 -9.08 12.00 5.66
CA GLN A 47 -9.26 12.69 4.38
C GLN A 47 -7.96 13.42 4.02
N ASP A 48 -7.63 13.42 2.74
CA ASP A 48 -6.47 14.04 2.14
C ASP A 48 -6.90 14.71 0.83
N PRO A 49 -7.23 16.01 0.86
CA PRO A 49 -7.70 16.74 -0.32
C PRO A 49 -6.70 16.76 -1.48
N ASP A 50 -5.40 16.64 -1.21
CA ASP A 50 -4.39 16.65 -2.27
C ASP A 50 -4.47 15.40 -3.15
N LEU A 51 -5.05 14.29 -2.64
CA LEU A 51 -5.36 13.11 -3.47
C LEU A 51 -6.35 13.40 -4.60
N GLU A 52 -7.29 14.34 -4.41
CA GLU A 52 -8.22 14.71 -5.49
C GLU A 52 -7.51 15.53 -6.56
N ARG A 53 -6.50 16.32 -6.21
CA ARG A 53 -5.71 17.07 -7.19
C ARG A 53 -4.96 16.13 -8.13
N ALA A 54 -4.66 14.92 -7.69
CA ALA A 54 -3.91 13.92 -8.44
C ALA A 54 -4.73 13.17 -9.51
N ILE A 55 -6.06 13.24 -9.48
CA ILE A 55 -6.92 12.52 -10.45
C ILE A 55 -7.06 13.33 -11.76
N PRO A 56 -7.31 12.66 -12.90
CA PRO A 56 -7.58 13.36 -14.17
C PRO A 56 -8.77 14.30 -14.07
N GLU A 57 -8.65 15.48 -14.68
CA GLU A 57 -9.76 16.43 -14.79
C GLU A 57 -10.92 15.84 -15.59
N GLY A 58 -12.15 16.13 -15.17
CA GLY A 58 -13.36 15.66 -15.86
C GLY A 58 -13.70 14.17 -15.64
N LEU A 59 -12.94 13.43 -14.82
CA LEU A 59 -13.26 12.04 -14.47
C LEU A 59 -14.69 11.93 -13.90
N PRO A 60 -15.61 11.17 -14.53
CA PRO A 60 -16.94 10.97 -14.00
C PRO A 60 -16.90 10.20 -12.67
N ILE A 61 -17.40 10.81 -11.60
CA ILE A 61 -17.48 10.19 -10.27
C ILE A 61 -18.92 10.26 -9.77
N THR A 62 -19.56 9.11 -9.61
CA THR A 62 -20.85 8.97 -8.94
C THR A 62 -20.60 8.67 -7.46
N ARG A 63 -20.80 9.67 -6.59
CA ARG A 63 -20.74 9.46 -5.14
C ARG A 63 -22.10 9.12 -4.56
N THR A 64 -22.14 8.10 -3.71
CA THR A 64 -23.36 7.57 -3.10
C THR A 64 -23.28 7.57 -1.58
N GLY A 65 -24.42 7.32 -0.95
CA GLY A 65 -24.51 7.25 0.50
C GLY A 65 -23.99 5.95 1.09
N ALA A 66 -23.93 5.93 2.41
CA ALA A 66 -23.87 4.76 3.25
C ALA A 66 -24.71 5.01 4.51
N LEU A 67 -25.38 3.96 5.01
CA LEU A 67 -26.12 4.05 6.28
C LEU A 67 -25.26 4.72 7.37
N PRO A 68 -25.74 5.71 8.14
CA PRO A 68 -24.85 6.47 9.02
C PRO A 68 -24.21 5.60 10.11
N SER A 69 -22.91 5.76 10.31
CA SER A 69 -22.08 4.93 11.20
C SER A 69 -22.60 4.88 12.65
N ARG A 70 -23.22 5.97 13.13
CA ARG A 70 -23.81 6.05 14.48
C ARG A 70 -24.84 4.95 14.77
N TRP A 71 -25.62 4.56 13.76
CA TRP A 71 -26.67 3.55 13.91
C TRP A 71 -26.10 2.13 13.80
N THR A 72 -25.11 1.94 12.94
CA THR A 72 -24.58 0.61 12.61
C THR A 72 -23.43 0.19 13.51
N ARG A 73 -22.74 1.13 14.17
CA ARG A 73 -21.64 0.87 15.11
C ARG A 73 -22.10 0.08 16.34
N GLN A 74 -23.32 0.32 16.83
CA GLN A 74 -23.91 -0.43 17.94
C GLN A 74 -24.20 -1.90 17.59
N LEU A 75 -24.41 -2.20 16.31
CA LEU A 75 -24.63 -3.54 15.78
C LEU A 75 -23.34 -4.20 15.26
N GLY A 76 -22.17 -3.60 15.51
CA GLY A 76 -20.88 -4.12 15.06
C GLY A 76 -20.53 -3.83 13.59
N LEU A 77 -21.42 -3.22 12.80
CA LEU A 77 -21.22 -2.86 11.40
C LEU A 77 -20.58 -1.47 11.26
N GLY A 78 -19.35 -1.33 11.75
CA GLY A 78 -18.61 -0.06 11.70
C GLY A 78 -18.02 0.28 10.31
N GLY A 79 -17.66 -0.75 9.53
CA GLY A 79 -17.07 -0.59 8.20
C GLY A 79 -18.10 -0.26 7.12
N VAL A 80 -17.65 0.38 6.04
CA VAL A 80 -18.51 0.92 4.97
C VAL A 80 -19.23 -0.17 4.16
N GLY A 81 -18.68 -1.38 4.04
CA GLY A 81 -19.14 -2.40 3.09
C GLY A 81 -20.65 -2.67 3.04
N TRP A 82 -21.24 -3.25 4.09
CA TRP A 82 -22.69 -3.49 4.08
C TRP A 82 -23.52 -2.21 4.22
N ARG A 83 -22.92 -1.12 4.74
CA ARG A 83 -23.61 0.16 4.91
C ARG A 83 -23.91 0.85 3.58
N CYS A 84 -23.02 0.73 2.59
CA CYS A 84 -23.18 1.33 1.27
C CYS A 84 -23.82 0.39 0.24
N TRP A 85 -23.96 -0.90 0.53
CA TRP A 85 -24.37 -1.92 -0.44
C TRP A 85 -25.65 -1.56 -1.21
N LEU A 86 -26.70 -1.09 -0.50
CA LEU A 86 -27.98 -0.76 -1.13
C LEU A 86 -27.89 0.50 -2.01
N ASP A 87 -27.14 1.50 -1.57
CA ASP A 87 -26.93 2.74 -2.33
C ASP A 87 -26.08 2.48 -3.57
N PHE A 88 -25.05 1.63 -3.44
CA PHE A 88 -24.26 1.12 -4.56
C PHE A 88 -25.12 0.35 -5.54
N LYS A 89 -25.98 -0.56 -5.06
CA LYS A 89 -26.91 -1.29 -5.92
C LYS A 89 -27.78 -0.32 -6.72
N ARG A 90 -28.44 0.63 -6.05
CA ARG A 90 -29.34 1.59 -6.71
C ARG A 90 -28.63 2.46 -7.74
N ALA A 91 -27.45 2.98 -7.38
CA ALA A 91 -26.68 3.83 -8.28
C ALA A 91 -26.09 3.05 -9.45
N GLY A 92 -25.53 1.86 -9.20
CA GLY A 92 -25.02 0.98 -10.24
C GLY A 92 -26.12 0.49 -11.17
N ASP A 93 -27.28 0.08 -10.65
CA ASP A 93 -28.45 -0.27 -11.46
C ASP A 93 -28.87 0.88 -12.37
N ARG A 94 -28.90 2.12 -11.85
CA ARG A 94 -29.23 3.31 -12.64
C ARG A 94 -28.20 3.52 -13.74
N LEU A 95 -26.91 3.51 -13.40
CA LEU A 95 -25.82 3.72 -14.35
C LEU A 95 -25.85 2.68 -15.47
N LEU A 96 -25.87 1.39 -15.11
CA LEU A 96 -25.88 0.28 -16.07
C LEU A 96 -27.15 0.24 -16.93
N ALA A 97 -28.27 0.81 -16.46
CA ALA A 97 -29.48 0.93 -17.26
C ALA A 97 -29.46 2.14 -18.22
N THR A 98 -28.72 3.21 -17.90
CA THR A 98 -28.77 4.48 -18.66
C THR A 98 -27.67 4.65 -19.69
N GLN A 99 -26.55 3.94 -19.55
CA GLN A 99 -25.42 4.06 -20.45
C GLN A 99 -24.71 2.70 -20.61
N PRO A 100 -24.09 2.43 -21.78
CA PRO A 100 -23.38 1.18 -22.00
C PRO A 100 -22.08 1.16 -21.17
N PHE A 101 -21.79 -0.02 -20.62
CA PHE A 101 -20.52 -0.32 -19.99
C PHE A 101 -20.06 -1.69 -20.44
N ASP A 102 -18.82 -1.78 -20.94
CA ASP A 102 -18.24 -3.04 -21.41
C ASP A 102 -17.78 -3.93 -20.25
N LEU A 103 -17.51 -3.32 -19.09
CA LEU A 103 -16.95 -3.99 -17.92
C LEU A 103 -17.28 -3.29 -16.61
N VAL A 104 -17.52 -4.08 -15.55
CA VAL A 104 -17.48 -3.61 -14.15
C VAL A 104 -16.20 -4.12 -13.46
N PHE A 105 -15.39 -3.20 -12.94
CA PHE A 105 -14.16 -3.53 -12.23
C PHE A 105 -14.26 -3.20 -10.74
N PHE A 106 -14.15 -4.21 -9.88
CA PHE A 106 -14.17 -4.05 -8.43
C PHE A 106 -12.75 -4.01 -7.87
N SER A 107 -12.24 -2.82 -7.58
CA SER A 107 -10.90 -2.61 -6.99
C SER A 107 -11.04 -1.95 -5.63
N THR A 108 -11.12 -2.79 -4.60
CA THR A 108 -11.33 -2.38 -3.21
C THR A 108 -11.10 -3.54 -2.24
N THR A 109 -10.82 -3.23 -0.98
CA THR A 109 -10.86 -4.19 0.14
C THR A 109 -12.21 -4.19 0.87
N ILE A 110 -13.17 -3.39 0.40
CA ILE A 110 -14.54 -3.33 0.90
C ILE A 110 -15.36 -4.45 0.25
N PHE A 111 -15.00 -5.69 0.57
CA PHE A 111 -15.46 -6.87 -0.14
C PHE A 111 -16.98 -7.06 -0.30
N PRO A 112 -17.87 -6.67 0.66
CA PRO A 112 -19.32 -6.84 0.48
C PRO A 112 -19.88 -6.30 -0.84
N VAL A 113 -19.32 -5.21 -1.38
CA VAL A 113 -19.82 -4.63 -2.64
C VAL A 113 -19.50 -5.51 -3.86
N MET A 114 -18.50 -6.42 -3.77
CA MET A 114 -18.18 -7.36 -4.85
C MET A 114 -19.32 -8.34 -5.14
N THR A 115 -20.23 -8.56 -4.18
CA THR A 115 -21.46 -9.35 -4.40
C THR A 115 -22.42 -8.71 -5.41
N LEU A 116 -22.25 -7.43 -5.74
CA LEU A 116 -23.00 -6.76 -6.81
C LEU A 116 -22.59 -7.25 -8.21
N GLY A 117 -21.38 -7.81 -8.37
CA GLY A 117 -20.88 -8.33 -9.64
C GLY A 117 -21.82 -9.38 -10.27
N PRO A 118 -22.10 -10.52 -9.61
CA PRO A 118 -23.05 -11.51 -10.11
C PRO A 118 -24.46 -10.95 -10.39
N ILE A 119 -24.90 -9.98 -9.57
CA ILE A 119 -26.23 -9.36 -9.71
C ILE A 119 -26.27 -8.55 -11.01
N TRP A 120 -25.28 -7.68 -11.23
CA TRP A 120 -25.21 -6.83 -12.41
C TRP A 120 -24.91 -7.61 -13.68
N GLN A 121 -24.09 -8.66 -13.61
CA GLN A 121 -23.88 -9.57 -14.73
C GLN A 121 -25.20 -10.25 -15.13
N LYS A 122 -25.98 -10.75 -14.16
CA LYS A 122 -27.28 -11.38 -14.45
C LYS A 122 -28.33 -10.39 -14.97
N GLN A 123 -28.34 -9.17 -14.43
CA GLN A 123 -29.38 -8.17 -14.74
C GLN A 123 -29.11 -7.39 -16.02
N PHE A 124 -27.83 -7.08 -16.30
CA PHE A 124 -27.43 -6.18 -17.39
C PHE A 124 -26.48 -6.84 -18.40
N GLY A 125 -26.05 -8.08 -18.19
CA GLY A 125 -25.16 -8.80 -19.10
C GLY A 125 -23.71 -8.32 -19.10
N VAL A 126 -23.35 -7.36 -18.24
CA VAL A 126 -21.99 -6.80 -18.18
C VAL A 126 -21.03 -7.75 -17.47
N PRO A 127 -19.86 -8.07 -18.05
CA PRO A 127 -18.85 -8.88 -17.37
C PRO A 127 -18.24 -8.12 -16.19
N TYR A 128 -17.70 -8.84 -15.21
CA TYR A 128 -17.04 -8.22 -14.07
C TYR A 128 -15.73 -8.88 -13.67
N VAL A 129 -14.84 -8.04 -13.16
CA VAL A 129 -13.52 -8.43 -12.64
C VAL A 129 -13.39 -8.03 -11.18
N LEU A 130 -12.83 -8.94 -10.38
CA LEU A 130 -12.55 -8.72 -8.96
C LEU A 130 -11.04 -8.54 -8.73
N ASP A 131 -10.63 -7.46 -8.07
CA ASP A 131 -9.24 -7.23 -7.66
C ASP A 131 -9.05 -7.52 -6.17
N PHE A 132 -8.43 -8.68 -5.89
CA PHE A 132 -8.05 -9.12 -4.56
C PHE A 132 -6.71 -8.53 -4.15
N GLN A 133 -6.79 -7.43 -3.43
CA GLN A 133 -5.64 -6.75 -2.83
C GLN A 133 -5.29 -7.33 -1.45
N ASP A 134 -6.31 -7.80 -0.73
CA ASP A 134 -6.21 -8.50 0.54
C ASP A 134 -7.07 -9.78 0.49
N PRO A 135 -6.76 -10.80 1.31
CA PRO A 135 -7.60 -11.98 1.44
C PRO A 135 -8.91 -11.62 2.16
N TRP A 136 -10.05 -11.89 1.51
CA TRP A 136 -11.37 -11.65 2.10
C TRP A 136 -11.63 -12.61 3.28
N LEU A 137 -11.44 -13.92 3.07
CA LEU A 137 -11.34 -14.89 4.17
C LEU A 137 -9.89 -15.10 4.60
N THR A 138 -9.64 -14.90 5.89
CA THR A 138 -8.33 -15.09 6.53
C THR A 138 -8.38 -16.19 7.58
N ASP A 139 -7.40 -17.08 7.55
CA ASP A 139 -7.24 -18.17 8.51
C ASP A 139 -6.59 -17.72 9.83
N TYR A 140 -6.99 -16.57 10.38
CA TYR A 140 -6.56 -16.11 11.71
C TYR A 140 -6.88 -17.14 12.82
N GLN A 141 -7.77 -18.10 12.55
CA GLN A 141 -8.08 -19.20 13.47
C GLN A 141 -6.86 -20.04 13.84
N HIS A 142 -5.76 -19.98 13.07
CA HIS A 142 -4.49 -20.67 13.38
C HIS A 142 -3.43 -19.77 14.05
N ARG A 143 -3.74 -18.50 14.37
CA ARG A 143 -2.84 -17.57 15.09
C ARG A 143 -3.49 -17.12 16.42
N PRO A 144 -3.49 -17.98 17.46
CA PRO A 144 -4.24 -17.75 18.71
C PRO A 144 -3.81 -16.51 19.53
N GLN A 145 -2.66 -15.91 19.21
CA GLN A 145 -2.09 -14.77 19.95
C GLN A 145 -2.55 -13.39 19.45
N VAL A 146 -3.26 -13.28 18.32
CA VAL A 146 -3.75 -11.99 17.79
C VAL A 146 -5.26 -11.90 17.97
N SER A 147 -5.73 -10.99 18.83
CA SER A 147 -7.15 -10.70 18.93
C SER A 147 -7.60 -9.83 17.75
N PRO A 148 -8.59 -10.24 16.95
CA PRO A 148 -9.05 -9.45 15.82
C PRO A 148 -9.70 -8.13 16.28
N PRO A 149 -9.57 -7.05 15.50
CA PRO A 149 -10.11 -5.74 15.86
C PRO A 149 -11.64 -5.82 16.05
N GLY A 150 -12.11 -5.47 17.26
CA GLY A 150 -13.52 -5.49 17.63
C GLY A 150 -14.02 -6.78 18.29
N GLY A 151 -13.14 -7.73 18.61
CA GLY A 151 -13.44 -8.92 19.40
C GLY A 151 -13.78 -10.17 18.58
N ARG A 152 -13.59 -11.34 19.20
CA ARG A 152 -13.72 -12.66 18.54
C ARG A 152 -15.13 -12.95 18.02
N PHE A 153 -16.17 -12.51 18.73
CA PHE A 153 -17.56 -12.70 18.31
C PHE A 153 -17.91 -11.93 17.04
N LYS A 154 -17.57 -10.63 17.01
CA LYS A 154 -17.76 -9.77 15.84
C LYS A 154 -16.96 -10.26 14.64
N TYR A 155 -15.72 -10.68 14.86
CA TYR A 155 -14.90 -11.31 13.82
C TYR A 155 -15.57 -12.57 13.28
N GLY A 156 -16.11 -13.44 14.15
CA GLY A 156 -16.85 -14.64 13.76
C GLY A 156 -18.07 -14.36 12.88
N MET A 157 -18.86 -13.33 13.21
CA MET A 157 -20.00 -12.92 12.38
C MET A 157 -19.58 -12.39 11.01
N ILE A 158 -18.55 -11.53 10.96
CA ILE A 158 -17.99 -11.01 9.70
C ILE A 158 -17.47 -12.17 8.83
N GLN A 159 -16.78 -13.13 9.43
CA GLN A 159 -16.27 -14.32 8.75
C GLN A 159 -17.40 -15.23 8.26
N ALA A 160 -18.48 -15.39 9.02
CA ALA A 160 -19.65 -16.16 8.58
C ALA A 160 -20.32 -15.52 7.35
N LEU A 161 -20.51 -14.20 7.35
CA LEU A 161 -21.01 -13.46 6.19
C LEU A 161 -20.06 -13.57 4.99
N ALA A 162 -18.76 -13.44 5.22
CA ALA A 162 -17.74 -13.59 4.19
C ALA A 162 -17.74 -15.00 3.57
N ARG A 163 -17.93 -16.07 4.37
CA ARG A 163 -18.03 -17.45 3.88
C ARG A 163 -19.21 -17.70 2.94
N ILE A 164 -20.26 -16.87 3.04
CA ILE A 164 -21.41 -16.92 2.13
C ILE A 164 -21.19 -15.98 0.94
N SER A 165 -20.61 -14.80 1.18
CA SER A 165 -20.48 -13.72 0.18
C SER A 165 -19.33 -13.93 -0.80
N GLU A 166 -18.17 -14.39 -0.32
CA GLU A 166 -16.98 -14.67 -1.15
C GLU A 166 -17.29 -15.70 -2.25
N PRO A 167 -17.86 -16.90 -1.96
CA PRO A 167 -18.16 -17.85 -3.04
C PRO A 167 -19.21 -17.31 -4.00
N TYR A 168 -20.17 -16.51 -3.51
CA TYR A 168 -21.18 -15.91 -4.37
C TYR A 168 -20.58 -14.91 -5.36
N ALA A 169 -19.70 -14.01 -4.89
CA ALA A 169 -19.02 -13.04 -5.72
C ALA A 169 -18.02 -13.69 -6.69
N VAL A 170 -17.29 -14.70 -6.24
CA VAL A 170 -16.19 -15.30 -7.00
C VAL A 170 -16.67 -16.28 -8.06
N ARG A 171 -17.77 -17.01 -7.82
CA ARG A 171 -18.22 -18.12 -8.67
C ARG A 171 -18.46 -17.74 -10.14
N SER A 172 -18.94 -16.53 -10.40
CA SER A 172 -19.31 -16.08 -11.75
C SER A 172 -18.40 -14.97 -12.27
N ALA A 173 -17.28 -14.72 -11.59
CA ALA A 173 -16.34 -13.67 -11.98
C ALA A 173 -15.73 -14.03 -13.33
N ASN A 174 -15.74 -13.09 -14.26
CA ASN A 174 -15.12 -13.29 -15.56
C ASN A 174 -13.60 -13.36 -15.42
N HIS A 175 -13.03 -12.57 -14.49
CA HIS A 175 -11.62 -12.61 -14.16
C HIS A 175 -11.34 -12.17 -12.73
N ILE A 176 -10.19 -12.59 -12.20
CA ILE A 176 -9.73 -12.27 -10.85
C ILE A 176 -8.30 -11.73 -10.93
N LEU A 177 -8.12 -10.48 -10.53
CA LEU A 177 -6.82 -9.86 -10.34
C LEU A 177 -6.34 -10.10 -8.90
N SER A 178 -5.04 -10.33 -8.72
CA SER A 178 -4.43 -10.46 -7.40
C SER A 178 -3.11 -9.70 -7.33
N VAL A 179 -2.80 -9.11 -6.17
CA VAL A 179 -1.49 -8.49 -5.91
C VAL A 179 -0.37 -9.50 -5.61
N SER A 180 -0.72 -10.75 -5.29
CA SER A 180 0.21 -11.80 -4.85
C SER A 180 0.00 -13.11 -5.61
N PRO A 181 1.08 -13.83 -5.99
CA PRO A 181 0.96 -15.15 -6.60
C PRO A 181 0.37 -16.21 -5.66
N THR A 182 0.33 -15.95 -4.35
CA THR A 182 -0.25 -16.88 -3.37
C THR A 182 -1.78 -16.88 -3.33
N TYR A 183 -2.44 -15.80 -3.76
CA TYR A 183 -3.91 -15.71 -3.66
C TYR A 183 -4.65 -16.55 -4.70
N PRO A 184 -4.23 -16.61 -5.98
CA PRO A 184 -4.83 -17.55 -6.94
C PRO A 184 -4.85 -18.98 -6.40
N GLN A 185 -3.71 -19.46 -5.88
CA GLN A 185 -3.59 -20.79 -5.28
C GLN A 185 -4.57 -20.98 -4.11
N THR A 186 -4.66 -19.99 -3.22
CA THR A 186 -5.58 -20.02 -2.07
C THR A 186 -7.05 -20.08 -2.51
N LEU A 187 -7.42 -19.28 -3.51
CA LEU A 187 -8.77 -19.24 -4.05
C LEU A 187 -9.12 -20.53 -4.80
N GLN A 188 -8.19 -21.10 -5.56
CA GLN A 188 -8.40 -22.38 -6.26
C GLN A 188 -8.53 -23.56 -5.30
N GLN A 189 -7.75 -23.58 -4.21
CA GLN A 189 -7.91 -24.58 -3.14
C GLN A 189 -9.28 -24.50 -2.47
N ARG A 190 -9.79 -23.27 -2.26
CA ARG A 190 -11.09 -23.02 -1.64
C ARG A 190 -12.26 -23.25 -2.61
N TYR A 191 -12.05 -22.97 -3.90
CA TYR A 191 -13.04 -22.99 -4.96
C TYR A 191 -12.50 -23.72 -6.20
N PRO A 192 -12.55 -25.06 -6.22
CA PRO A 192 -11.95 -25.87 -7.29
C PRO A 192 -12.51 -25.62 -8.69
N GLN A 193 -13.65 -24.94 -8.81
CA GLN A 193 -14.22 -24.53 -10.09
C GLN A 193 -13.46 -23.39 -10.79
N LEU A 194 -12.57 -22.69 -10.07
CA LEU A 194 -11.78 -21.58 -10.63
C LEU A 194 -10.57 -22.13 -11.38
N ARG A 195 -10.41 -21.69 -12.63
CA ARG A 195 -9.30 -22.12 -13.50
C ARG A 195 -8.16 -21.11 -13.47
N GLU A 196 -6.94 -21.58 -13.76
CA GLU A 196 -5.73 -20.74 -13.71
C GLU A 196 -5.82 -19.54 -14.66
N GLU A 197 -6.45 -19.72 -15.82
CA GLU A 197 -6.58 -18.69 -16.85
C GLU A 197 -7.50 -17.53 -16.41
N GLN A 198 -8.32 -17.73 -15.36
CA GLN A 198 -9.16 -16.69 -14.77
C GLN A 198 -8.41 -15.78 -13.80
N PHE A 199 -7.09 -15.98 -13.64
CA PHE A 199 -6.28 -15.19 -12.74
C PHE A 199 -5.26 -14.33 -13.49
N THR A 200 -4.99 -13.15 -12.96
CA THR A 200 -3.80 -12.37 -13.30
C THR A 200 -3.17 -11.86 -12.03
N VAL A 201 -1.87 -12.13 -11.86
CA VAL A 201 -1.09 -11.58 -10.74
C VAL A 201 -0.48 -10.28 -11.21
N LEU A 202 -0.92 -9.17 -10.61
CA LEU A 202 -0.49 -7.83 -10.95
C LEU A 202 -0.33 -7.00 -9.67
N PRO A 203 0.91 -6.70 -9.22
CA PRO A 203 1.11 -5.81 -8.08
C PRO A 203 0.65 -4.39 -8.43
N PHE A 204 0.70 -3.48 -7.44
CA PHE A 204 0.49 -2.05 -7.70
C PHE A 204 1.59 -1.49 -8.59
N GLY A 205 1.26 -0.53 -9.44
CA GLY A 205 2.25 0.23 -10.21
C GLY A 205 2.91 1.33 -9.38
N ALA A 206 4.08 1.75 -9.83
CA ALA A 206 4.73 2.94 -9.32
C ALA A 206 3.86 4.19 -9.58
N PRO A 207 3.86 5.18 -8.67
CA PRO A 207 3.09 6.41 -8.84
C PRO A 207 3.93 7.52 -9.52
N GLU A 208 4.47 7.31 -10.72
CA GLU A 208 5.36 8.31 -11.35
C GLU A 208 4.71 9.68 -11.53
N GLN A 209 3.44 9.71 -11.91
CA GLN A 209 2.68 10.96 -12.09
C GLN A 209 2.58 11.76 -10.79
N ASP A 210 2.56 11.11 -9.64
CA ASP A 210 2.53 11.83 -8.37
C ASP A 210 3.83 12.53 -8.08
N PHE A 211 4.95 11.84 -8.29
CA PHE A 211 6.27 12.42 -8.10
C PHE A 211 6.55 13.52 -9.13
N ALA A 212 6.06 13.37 -10.36
CA ALA A 212 6.15 14.40 -11.38
C ALA A 212 5.37 15.67 -11.00
N ARG A 213 4.18 15.51 -10.38
CA ARG A 213 3.30 16.63 -9.99
C ARG A 213 3.59 17.18 -8.60
N LEU A 214 4.37 16.47 -7.78
CA LEU A 214 4.67 16.85 -6.40
C LEU A 214 5.17 18.30 -6.26
N PRO A 215 6.08 18.82 -7.11
CA PRO A 215 6.53 20.22 -7.03
C PRO A 215 5.42 21.25 -7.25
N GLU A 216 4.42 20.93 -8.09
CA GLU A 216 3.29 21.81 -8.41
C GLU A 216 2.24 21.83 -7.30
N LEU A 217 2.19 20.77 -6.48
CA LEU A 217 1.22 20.66 -5.41
C LEU A 217 1.52 21.61 -4.23
N GLY A 218 2.76 22.08 -4.10
CA GLY A 218 3.17 23.01 -3.03
C GLY A 218 3.12 22.38 -1.64
N ILE A 219 3.26 21.05 -1.57
CA ILE A 219 3.19 20.26 -0.33
C ILE A 219 4.39 20.58 0.54
N ARG A 220 4.17 20.69 1.86
CA ARG A 220 5.22 20.82 2.86
C ARG A 220 5.09 19.69 3.85
N GLN A 221 6.20 19.01 4.14
CA GLN A 221 6.25 18.02 5.21
C GLN A 221 6.45 18.69 6.59
N SER A 222 5.93 18.05 7.63
CA SER A 222 5.87 18.59 9.00
C SER A 222 6.82 17.91 10.00
N ILE A 223 7.70 17.02 9.53
CA ILE A 223 8.54 16.14 10.36
C ILE A 223 9.85 16.82 10.77
N PHE A 224 10.52 17.51 9.85
CA PHE A 224 11.78 18.21 10.12
C PHE A 224 11.90 19.50 9.30
N ASP A 225 12.78 20.41 9.72
CA ASP A 225 13.17 21.57 8.92
C ASP A 225 14.39 21.20 8.06
N PRO A 226 14.26 21.16 6.72
CA PRO A 226 15.39 20.83 5.83
C PRO A 226 16.60 21.78 5.94
N LYS A 227 16.45 22.90 6.67
CA LYS A 227 17.49 23.92 6.87
C LYS A 227 18.08 23.92 8.28
N ASP A 228 17.78 22.92 9.12
CA ASP A 228 18.30 22.84 10.49
C ASP A 228 19.80 22.46 10.58
N GLY A 229 20.42 22.18 9.43
CA GLY A 229 21.85 21.84 9.31
C GLY A 229 22.17 20.38 9.63
N LYS A 230 21.17 19.53 9.87
CA LYS A 230 21.32 18.09 10.03
C LYS A 230 21.08 17.35 8.71
N ARG A 231 21.44 16.08 8.73
CA ARG A 231 21.09 15.08 7.72
C ARG A 231 19.94 14.23 8.23
N HIS A 232 18.87 14.18 7.47
CA HIS A 232 17.63 13.50 7.84
C HIS A 232 17.47 12.20 7.07
N TRP A 233 17.48 11.09 7.80
CA TRP A 233 17.22 9.76 7.24
C TRP A 233 15.81 9.32 7.61
N VAL A 234 15.00 8.95 6.64
CA VAL A 234 13.57 8.73 6.85
C VAL A 234 13.14 7.30 6.58
N TYR A 235 12.26 6.79 7.43
CA TYR A 235 11.47 5.58 7.21
C TYR A 235 9.99 5.95 7.24
N VAL A 236 9.22 5.58 6.20
CA VAL A 236 7.79 5.86 6.13
C VAL A 236 6.96 4.58 6.05
N GLY A 237 6.05 4.42 7.00
CA GLY A 237 5.01 3.38 7.04
C GLY A 237 5.07 2.53 8.31
N ARG A 238 4.31 1.42 8.32
CA ARG A 238 4.09 0.65 9.56
C ARG A 238 5.39 0.05 10.11
N GLY A 239 5.68 0.37 11.36
CA GLY A 239 6.80 -0.10 12.17
C GLY A 239 6.34 -1.13 13.21
N GLY A 240 6.39 -2.43 12.91
CA GLY A 240 5.93 -3.46 13.83
C GLY A 240 7.05 -4.21 14.55
N ALA A 241 6.67 -5.06 15.50
CA ALA A 241 7.61 -5.95 16.21
C ALA A 241 8.36 -6.91 15.27
N ASP A 242 7.76 -7.24 14.12
CA ASP A 242 8.35 -8.04 13.03
C ASP A 242 9.54 -7.36 12.34
N LEU A 243 9.77 -6.05 12.55
CA LEU A 243 10.95 -5.35 12.04
C LEU A 243 12.15 -5.39 13.00
N ALA A 244 12.02 -6.05 14.15
CA ALA A 244 13.02 -5.97 15.23
C ALA A 244 14.42 -6.39 14.77
N ILE A 245 14.57 -7.41 13.92
CA ILE A 245 15.87 -7.85 13.42
C ILE A 245 16.55 -6.75 12.59
N ALA A 246 15.84 -6.17 11.63
CA ALA A 246 16.35 -5.11 10.78
C ALA A 246 16.70 -3.85 11.59
N LEU A 247 15.84 -3.47 12.55
CA LEU A 247 16.07 -2.34 13.45
C LEU A 247 17.28 -2.55 14.36
N ARG A 248 17.40 -3.73 14.97
CA ARG A 248 18.55 -4.08 15.83
C ARG A 248 19.85 -4.08 15.05
N ALA A 249 19.85 -4.58 13.81
CA ALA A 249 21.04 -4.57 12.95
C ALA A 249 21.45 -3.14 12.60
N LEU A 250 20.49 -2.29 12.23
CA LEU A 250 20.73 -0.87 11.94
C LEU A 250 21.28 -0.15 13.18
N PHE A 251 20.59 -0.22 14.32
CA PHE A 251 20.97 0.51 15.52
C PHE A 251 22.26 0.01 16.15
N ALA A 252 22.54 -1.30 16.11
CA ALA A 252 23.84 -1.84 16.54
C ALA A 252 24.99 -1.31 15.67
N ALA A 253 24.81 -1.25 14.34
CA ALA A 253 25.81 -0.71 13.43
C ALA A 253 26.04 0.80 13.66
N ILE A 254 24.97 1.57 13.86
CA ILE A 254 25.05 3.00 14.19
C ILE A 254 25.77 3.21 15.52
N HIS A 255 25.44 2.43 16.55
CA HIS A 255 26.10 2.49 17.86
C HIS A 255 27.62 2.27 17.74
N GLN A 256 28.05 1.20 17.05
CA GLN A 256 29.47 0.92 16.84
C GLN A 256 30.21 2.05 16.09
N GLU A 257 29.55 2.65 15.09
CA GLU A 257 30.17 3.73 14.30
C GLU A 257 30.13 5.09 15.02
N ARG A 258 29.13 5.33 15.87
CA ARG A 258 29.04 6.51 16.73
C ARG A 258 30.16 6.55 17.76
N ASP A 259 30.51 5.41 18.34
CA ASP A 259 31.65 5.31 19.27
C ASP A 259 32.99 5.63 18.59
N ARG A 260 33.13 5.28 17.31
CA ARG A 260 34.34 5.53 16.51
C ARG A 260 34.44 6.96 16.00
N ALA A 261 33.33 7.54 15.55
CA ALA A 261 33.31 8.84 14.88
C ALA A 261 32.12 9.71 15.34
N PRO A 262 32.07 10.12 16.62
CA PRO A 262 30.89 10.76 17.21
C PRO A 262 30.50 12.07 16.52
N HIS A 263 31.49 12.84 16.03
CA HIS A 263 31.26 14.11 15.34
C HIS A 263 30.47 13.96 14.03
N LEU A 264 30.63 12.86 13.30
CA LEU A 264 29.85 12.62 12.06
C LEU A 264 28.38 12.32 12.38
N TRP A 265 28.14 11.58 13.46
CA TRP A 265 26.81 11.14 13.85
C TRP A 265 25.99 12.21 14.57
N GLN A 266 26.63 13.23 15.17
CA GLN A 266 25.94 14.39 15.74
C GLN A 266 25.12 15.16 14.71
N ALA A 267 25.51 15.10 13.44
CA ALA A 267 24.81 15.76 12.35
C ALA A 267 23.69 14.91 11.74
N VAL A 268 23.44 13.68 12.21
CA VAL A 268 22.45 12.77 11.62
C VAL A 268 21.25 12.60 12.54
N HIS A 269 20.03 12.62 11.97
CA HIS A 269 18.80 12.34 12.69
C HIS A 269 17.91 11.36 11.89
N LEU A 270 17.42 10.32 12.55
CA LEU A 270 16.58 9.29 11.96
C LEU A 270 15.11 9.53 12.34
N HIS A 271 14.24 9.56 11.34
CA HIS A 271 12.81 9.75 11.49
C HIS A 271 12.02 8.53 11.04
N PHE A 272 11.21 7.98 11.92
CA PHE A 272 10.29 6.88 11.62
C PHE A 272 8.85 7.38 11.69
N VAL A 273 8.17 7.41 10.55
CA VAL A 273 6.88 8.12 10.39
C VAL A 273 5.77 7.17 9.97
N GLY A 274 4.60 7.28 10.60
CA GLY A 274 3.43 6.43 10.32
C GLY A 274 3.59 5.00 10.80
N THR A 275 4.31 4.77 11.91
CA THR A 275 4.67 3.42 12.38
C THR A 275 3.49 2.60 12.90
N SER A 276 2.34 3.21 13.18
CA SER A 276 1.15 2.52 13.69
C SER A 276 -0.08 2.65 12.79
N TYR A 277 -0.93 1.62 12.82
CA TYR A 277 -2.29 1.66 12.27
C TYR A 277 -3.32 2.18 13.26
N ALA A 278 -2.96 2.30 14.55
CA ALA A 278 -3.90 2.71 15.58
C ALA A 278 -4.22 4.20 15.48
N PRO A 279 -5.50 4.61 15.63
CA PRO A 279 -5.86 6.02 15.64
C PRO A 279 -5.36 6.70 16.93
N PRO A 280 -5.16 8.03 16.93
CA PRO A 280 -4.85 8.77 18.16
C PRO A 280 -5.91 8.56 19.27
N PRO A 281 -5.51 8.45 20.55
CA PRO A 281 -4.16 8.41 21.09
C PRO A 281 -3.60 6.98 21.28
N LEU A 282 -4.15 5.97 20.58
CA LEU A 282 -3.94 4.55 20.88
C LEU A 282 -2.65 3.95 20.30
N ALA A 283 -1.83 4.74 19.62
CA ALA A 283 -0.64 4.24 18.97
C ALA A 283 0.50 3.97 19.96
N VAL A 284 1.10 2.78 19.83
CA VAL A 284 2.26 2.38 20.63
C VAL A 284 3.52 2.52 19.77
N LYS A 285 4.55 3.13 20.36
CA LYS A 285 5.89 3.26 19.80
C LYS A 285 6.63 1.93 19.88
N THR A 286 7.06 1.39 18.75
CA THR A 286 7.76 0.09 18.68
C THR A 286 9.25 0.25 18.35
N ILE A 287 9.63 1.40 17.80
CA ILE A 287 10.99 1.68 17.32
C ILE A 287 11.79 2.41 18.39
N ALA A 288 11.16 3.37 19.07
CA ALA A 288 11.79 4.14 20.13
C ALA A 288 12.37 3.25 21.26
N PRO A 289 11.68 2.20 21.77
CA PRO A 289 12.26 1.31 22.76
C PRO A 289 13.55 0.63 22.27
N ILE A 290 13.56 0.12 21.04
CA ILE A 290 14.74 -0.55 20.47
C ILE A 290 15.88 0.46 20.31
N SER A 291 15.62 1.68 19.83
CA SER A 291 16.66 2.71 19.71
C SER A 291 17.30 3.08 21.05
N ALA A 292 16.51 3.08 22.13
CA ALA A 292 17.00 3.36 23.48
C ALA A 292 17.92 2.26 24.02
N GLU A 293 17.66 0.99 23.68
CA GLU A 293 18.54 -0.14 24.04
C GLU A 293 19.97 0.02 23.50
N TYR A 294 20.16 0.75 22.39
CA TYR A 294 21.46 1.05 21.78
C TYR A 294 21.99 2.46 22.11
N GLY A 295 21.33 3.19 23.03
CA GLY A 295 21.74 4.55 23.40
C GLY A 295 21.58 5.59 22.28
N LEU A 296 20.61 5.41 21.38
CA LEU A 296 20.36 6.28 20.22
C LEU A 296 19.09 7.14 20.35
N ALA A 297 18.50 7.20 21.55
CA ALA A 297 17.25 7.92 21.78
C ALA A 297 17.34 9.43 21.48
N ASP A 298 18.54 10.01 21.48
CA ASP A 298 18.81 11.41 21.19
C ASP A 298 18.82 11.75 19.68
N MET A 299 18.96 10.74 18.81
CA MET A 299 19.02 10.92 17.35
C MET A 299 17.94 10.17 16.57
N VAL A 300 17.03 9.47 17.26
CA VAL A 300 15.92 8.72 16.66
C VAL A 300 14.59 9.30 17.12
N SER A 301 13.73 9.67 16.16
CA SER A 301 12.36 10.12 16.41
C SER A 301 11.35 9.17 15.79
N GLU A 302 10.39 8.71 16.60
CA GLU A 302 9.25 7.91 16.13
C GLU A 302 7.96 8.73 16.21
N HIS A 303 7.37 8.96 15.04
CA HIS A 303 6.08 9.61 14.78
C HIS A 303 5.08 8.52 14.41
N PRO A 304 4.33 7.95 15.38
CA PRO A 304 3.57 6.74 15.12
C PRO A 304 2.31 6.96 14.27
N TYR A 305 1.79 8.19 14.23
CA TYR A 305 0.63 8.54 13.44
C TYR A 305 0.99 8.74 11.98
N ARG A 306 0.08 8.33 11.10
CA ARG A 306 0.21 8.52 9.65
C ARG A 306 0.00 9.98 9.29
N ILE A 307 0.80 10.44 8.34
CA ILE A 307 0.65 11.74 7.68
C ILE A 307 -0.09 11.56 6.34
N PRO A 308 -0.64 12.64 5.75
CA PRO A 308 -1.18 12.66 4.40
C PRO A 308 -0.24 12.02 3.37
N TYR A 309 -0.82 11.47 2.29
CA TYR A 309 -0.12 10.72 1.26
C TYR A 309 0.95 11.57 0.57
N PHE A 310 0.57 12.74 0.07
CA PHE A 310 1.52 13.61 -0.62
C PHE A 310 2.56 14.20 0.32
N GLU A 311 2.21 14.43 1.59
CA GLU A 311 3.18 14.82 2.61
C GLU A 311 4.24 13.75 2.83
N ALA A 312 3.83 12.47 2.84
CA ALA A 312 4.77 11.34 2.90
C ALA A 312 5.70 11.29 1.68
N GLN A 313 5.22 11.59 0.47
CA GLN A 313 6.09 11.64 -0.71
C GLN A 313 7.06 12.82 -0.65
N GLN A 314 6.59 13.99 -0.22
CA GLN A 314 7.43 15.17 0.01
C GLN A 314 8.52 14.89 1.04
N LEU A 315 8.18 14.17 2.12
CA LEU A 315 9.14 13.74 3.13
C LEU A 315 10.26 12.86 2.56
N LEU A 316 9.93 11.94 1.64
CA LEU A 316 10.94 11.12 0.96
C LEU A 316 11.85 12.01 0.08
N VAL A 317 11.27 12.93 -0.69
CA VAL A 317 12.01 13.83 -1.59
C VAL A 317 12.88 14.86 -0.85
N GLU A 318 12.49 15.29 0.35
CA GLU A 318 13.28 16.22 1.16
C GLU A 318 14.33 15.53 2.03
N SER A 319 14.25 14.21 2.23
CA SER A 319 15.24 13.46 3.02
C SER A 319 16.63 13.39 2.37
N ASP A 320 17.66 13.16 3.18
CA ASP A 320 19.02 12.90 2.71
C ASP A 320 19.24 11.42 2.38
N ALA A 321 18.53 10.52 3.07
CA ALA A 321 18.51 9.09 2.77
C ALA A 321 17.19 8.46 3.19
N ILE A 322 16.83 7.37 2.52
CA ILE A 322 15.63 6.58 2.81
C ILE A 322 16.06 5.25 3.41
N LEU A 323 15.48 4.94 4.57
CA LEU A 323 15.60 3.65 5.23
C LEU A 323 14.43 2.77 4.79
N MET A 324 14.72 1.58 4.29
CA MET A 324 13.71 0.57 4.01
C MET A 324 13.98 -0.67 4.84
N LEU A 325 13.09 -0.94 5.81
CA LEU A 325 13.24 -2.06 6.74
C LEU A 325 12.12 -3.08 6.52
N GLY A 326 12.51 -4.33 6.33
CA GLY A 326 11.65 -5.47 6.09
C GLY A 326 11.41 -6.34 7.33
N SER A 327 10.29 -7.06 7.32
CA SER A 327 9.98 -8.07 8.32
C SER A 327 10.81 -9.33 8.14
N ASP A 328 10.76 -10.23 9.13
CA ASP A 328 11.24 -11.62 9.04
C ASP A 328 10.45 -12.49 8.04
N ASN A 329 9.27 -12.05 7.58
CA ASN A 329 8.49 -12.75 6.56
C ASN A 329 8.90 -12.35 5.11
N PRO A 330 9.24 -13.30 4.23
CA PRO A 330 9.64 -13.04 2.84
C PRO A 330 8.51 -12.49 1.95
N SER A 331 7.23 -12.75 2.29
CA SER A 331 6.07 -12.41 1.46
C SER A 331 5.69 -10.93 1.47
N TYR A 332 6.47 -10.06 2.12
CA TYR A 332 6.19 -8.63 2.19
C TYR A 332 6.62 -7.89 0.91
N THR A 333 5.70 -7.13 0.30
CA THR A 333 5.78 -6.64 -1.09
C THR A 333 5.74 -5.10 -1.24
N ALA A 334 6.54 -4.61 -2.19
CA ALA A 334 6.59 -3.42 -3.07
C ALA A 334 5.95 -2.04 -2.71
N SER A 335 4.95 -1.93 -1.83
CA SER A 335 4.17 -0.66 -1.71
C SER A 335 5.00 0.57 -1.29
N LYS A 336 6.06 0.38 -0.51
CA LYS A 336 7.01 1.45 -0.12
C LYS A 336 8.19 1.58 -1.07
N LEU A 337 8.46 0.54 -1.86
CA LEU A 337 9.65 0.44 -2.69
C LEU A 337 9.63 1.48 -3.79
N TYR A 338 8.56 1.52 -4.57
CA TYR A 338 8.49 2.41 -5.74
C TYR A 338 8.51 3.89 -5.35
N PRO A 339 7.75 4.36 -4.33
CA PRO A 339 7.91 5.73 -3.85
C PRO A 339 9.35 6.08 -3.43
N GLY A 340 10.06 5.15 -2.77
CA GLY A 340 11.45 5.42 -2.38
C GLY A 340 12.41 5.49 -3.58
N ILE A 341 12.24 4.64 -4.59
CA ILE A 341 13.01 4.72 -5.85
C ILE A 341 12.70 6.05 -6.57
N LEU A 342 11.43 6.43 -6.66
CA LEU A 342 11.00 7.66 -7.33
C LEU A 342 11.40 8.94 -6.61
N ALA A 343 11.64 8.89 -5.30
CA ALA A 343 12.21 10.00 -4.54
C ALA A 343 13.67 10.29 -4.91
N ARG A 344 14.35 9.35 -5.60
CA ARG A 344 15.73 9.47 -6.07
C ARG A 344 16.72 9.80 -4.96
N LYS A 345 16.48 9.30 -3.75
CA LYS A 345 17.43 9.43 -2.63
C LYS A 345 18.24 8.16 -2.45
N PRO A 346 19.43 8.24 -1.83
CA PRO A 346 20.14 7.05 -1.37
C PRO A 346 19.22 6.17 -0.51
N ILE A 347 19.10 4.89 -0.86
CA ILE A 347 18.29 3.92 -0.13
C ILE A 347 19.22 2.94 0.58
N LEU A 348 19.03 2.78 1.89
CA LEU A 348 19.56 1.64 2.64
C LEU A 348 18.41 0.71 3.01
N ALA A 349 18.42 -0.48 2.40
CA ALA A 349 17.40 -1.50 2.58
C ALA A 349 17.94 -2.67 3.41
N ILE A 350 17.23 -3.07 4.47
CA ILE A 350 17.54 -4.26 5.29
C ILE A 350 16.31 -5.17 5.28
N PHE A 351 16.39 -6.29 4.56
CA PHE A 351 15.23 -7.17 4.30
C PHE A 351 15.59 -8.65 4.42
N HIS A 352 14.56 -9.47 4.63
CA HIS A 352 14.68 -10.91 4.44
C HIS A 352 15.21 -11.22 3.04
N GLY A 353 16.22 -12.09 2.92
CA GLY A 353 16.94 -12.34 1.65
C GLY A 353 16.06 -12.86 0.51
N GLN A 354 14.93 -13.49 0.82
CA GLN A 354 13.94 -13.97 -0.16
C GLN A 354 12.82 -12.96 -0.49
N SER A 355 12.90 -11.72 0.02
CA SER A 355 11.91 -10.69 -0.32
C SER A 355 12.11 -10.19 -1.75
N SER A 356 11.01 -9.99 -2.48
CA SER A 356 11.03 -9.39 -3.82
C SER A 356 11.67 -7.99 -3.84
N VAL A 357 11.67 -7.27 -2.71
CA VAL A 357 12.34 -5.97 -2.58
C VAL A 357 13.84 -6.09 -2.85
N VAL A 358 14.48 -7.18 -2.40
CA VAL A 358 15.92 -7.41 -2.59
C VAL A 358 16.25 -7.49 -4.07
N GLU A 359 15.53 -8.36 -4.78
CA GLU A 359 15.72 -8.57 -6.22
C GLU A 359 15.44 -7.30 -7.03
N ILE A 360 14.34 -6.59 -6.73
CA ILE A 360 13.97 -5.38 -7.48
C ILE A 360 14.99 -4.26 -7.27
N LEU A 361 15.41 -3.99 -6.03
CA LEU A 361 16.41 -2.94 -5.76
C LEU A 361 17.76 -3.24 -6.42
N GLN A 362 18.19 -4.50 -6.41
CA GLN A 362 19.42 -4.93 -7.07
C GLN A 362 19.33 -4.77 -8.59
N ARG A 363 18.23 -5.23 -9.22
CA ARG A 363 18.02 -5.09 -10.67
C ARG A 363 17.91 -3.64 -11.13
N CYS A 364 17.26 -2.79 -10.32
CA CYS A 364 17.08 -1.38 -10.63
C CYS A 364 18.30 -0.54 -10.25
N GLU A 365 19.30 -1.10 -9.55
CA GLU A 365 20.47 -0.35 -9.05
C GLU A 365 20.07 0.89 -8.23
N ALA A 366 18.93 0.82 -7.54
CA ALA A 366 18.29 1.98 -6.93
C ALA A 366 18.65 2.19 -5.45
N GLY A 367 19.48 1.31 -4.87
CA GLY A 367 19.81 1.35 -3.45
C GLY A 367 20.77 0.25 -3.01
N THR A 368 21.30 0.39 -1.80
CA THR A 368 22.10 -0.65 -1.16
C THR A 368 21.21 -1.58 -0.36
N VAL A 369 21.28 -2.89 -0.65
CA VAL A 369 20.46 -3.91 0.00
C VAL A 369 21.32 -4.82 0.87
N ILE A 370 20.95 -4.93 2.14
CA ILE A 370 21.52 -5.85 3.12
C ILE A 370 20.51 -6.96 3.41
N PRO A 371 20.64 -8.14 2.78
CA PRO A 371 19.78 -9.27 3.09
C PRO A 371 20.12 -9.84 4.48
N PHE A 372 19.12 -10.42 5.14
CA PHE A 372 19.28 -11.25 6.34
C PHE A 372 18.38 -12.50 6.27
N THR A 373 18.67 -13.49 7.11
CA THR A 373 17.73 -14.57 7.46
C THR A 373 17.43 -14.53 8.96
N PRO A 374 16.26 -15.01 9.43
CA PRO A 374 15.91 -14.95 10.86
C PRO A 374 16.88 -15.69 11.77
N GLU A 375 17.53 -16.74 11.25
CA GLU A 375 18.50 -17.57 11.98
C GLU A 375 19.93 -17.01 11.93
N GLU A 376 20.16 -15.97 11.13
CA GLU A 376 21.49 -15.40 10.97
C GLU A 376 21.93 -14.65 12.24
N ASN A 377 23.21 -14.82 12.59
CA ASN A 377 23.80 -14.08 13.69
C ASN A 377 23.77 -12.56 13.39
N LEU A 378 23.15 -11.79 14.29
CA LEU A 378 22.99 -10.33 14.17
C LEU A 378 24.30 -9.61 13.87
N GLU A 379 25.41 -10.01 14.48
CA GLU A 379 26.73 -9.39 14.27
C GLU A 379 27.17 -9.49 12.81
N ARG A 380 26.85 -10.59 12.12
CA ARG A 380 27.17 -10.73 10.68
C ARG A 380 26.37 -9.75 9.83
N VAL A 381 25.10 -9.54 10.17
CA VAL A 381 24.26 -8.54 9.51
C VAL A 381 24.82 -7.15 9.77
N VAL A 382 25.17 -6.83 11.03
CA VAL A 382 25.79 -5.56 11.43
C VAL A 382 27.06 -5.25 10.63
N GLN A 383 27.97 -6.22 10.48
CA GLN A 383 29.19 -6.04 9.69
C GLN A 383 28.91 -5.75 8.20
N ARG A 384 27.77 -6.21 7.65
CA ARG A 384 27.32 -5.84 6.29
C ARG A 384 26.64 -4.47 6.24
N VAL A 385 26.01 -4.01 7.33
CA VAL A 385 25.37 -2.69 7.40
C VAL A 385 26.42 -1.57 7.50
N ILE A 386 27.49 -1.75 8.27
CA ILE A 386 28.50 -0.72 8.55
C ILE A 386 29.08 -0.04 7.29
N PRO A 387 29.53 -0.77 6.24
CA PRO A 387 30.05 -0.12 5.03
C PRO A 387 29.03 0.80 4.35
N SER A 388 27.75 0.41 4.38
CA SER A 388 26.67 1.19 3.78
C SER A 388 26.40 2.48 4.55
N LEU A 389 26.45 2.43 5.89
CA LEU A 389 26.34 3.63 6.74
C LEU A 389 27.48 4.61 6.47
N LYS A 390 28.72 4.11 6.33
CA LYS A 390 29.88 4.93 5.99
C LYS A 390 29.70 5.61 4.64
N SER A 391 29.21 4.88 3.64
CA SER A 391 28.90 5.43 2.32
C SER A 391 27.88 6.59 2.42
N LEU A 392 26.77 6.39 3.14
CA LEU A 392 25.76 7.44 3.37
C LEU A 392 26.31 8.67 4.11
N LEU A 393 27.24 8.48 5.05
CA LEU A 393 27.90 9.59 5.76
C LEU A 393 28.91 10.34 4.87
N GLN A 394 29.58 9.66 3.95
CA GLN A 394 30.56 10.27 3.06
C GLN A 394 29.93 11.01 1.88
N GLN A 395 28.68 10.68 1.54
CA GLN A 395 27.92 11.44 0.55
C GLN A 395 27.80 12.90 1.00
N THR A 396 28.43 13.78 0.23
CA THR A 396 28.41 15.22 0.41
C THR A 396 27.74 15.79 -0.84
N GLU A 397 26.51 16.28 -0.66
CA GLU A 397 25.62 16.84 -1.69
C GLU A 397 25.10 15.91 -2.80
N SER A 398 23.78 15.94 -3.00
CA SER A 398 23.00 15.51 -4.19
C SER A 398 23.53 14.35 -5.05
N HIS A 399 24.08 13.30 -4.45
CA HIS A 399 24.40 12.08 -5.17
C HIS A 399 23.12 11.25 -5.34
N TYR A 400 22.49 11.40 -6.49
CA TYR A 400 21.35 10.59 -6.90
C TYR A 400 21.84 9.17 -7.24
N PRO A 401 21.13 8.10 -6.83
CA PRO A 401 21.48 6.76 -7.28
C PRO A 401 21.37 6.68 -8.80
N GLU A 402 22.33 6.01 -9.45
CA GLU A 402 22.31 5.71 -10.89
C GLU A 402 21.28 4.61 -11.19
N THR A 403 20.02 4.91 -10.95
CA THR A 403 18.92 3.94 -11.10
C THR A 403 18.78 3.50 -12.55
N ASN A 404 18.79 2.20 -12.77
CA ASN A 404 18.46 1.58 -14.06
C ASN A 404 16.95 1.68 -14.32
N TRP A 405 16.54 2.76 -14.97
CA TRP A 405 15.13 3.02 -15.30
C TRP A 405 14.54 2.03 -16.31
N GLU A 406 15.36 1.38 -17.14
CA GLU A 406 14.89 0.32 -18.02
C GLU A 406 14.47 -0.92 -17.21
N ALA A 407 15.28 -1.30 -16.21
CA ALA A 407 14.94 -2.36 -15.27
C ALA A 407 13.76 -1.99 -14.36
N PHE A 408 13.54 -0.70 -14.10
CA PHE A 408 12.38 -0.21 -13.36
C PHE A 408 11.08 -0.19 -14.19
N ARG A 409 11.18 0.00 -15.52
CA ARG A 409 10.02 0.15 -16.44
C ARG A 409 8.92 -0.90 -16.24
N PRO A 410 9.20 -2.20 -16.02
CA PRO A 410 8.17 -3.20 -15.76
C PRO A 410 7.26 -2.89 -14.58
N TYR A 411 7.73 -2.10 -13.61
CA TYR A 411 7.01 -1.72 -12.40
C TYR A 411 6.30 -0.37 -12.49
N SER A 412 6.42 0.30 -13.64
CA SER A 412 5.83 1.62 -13.84
C SER A 412 4.32 1.61 -13.75
N GLY A 413 3.73 2.74 -13.34
CA GLY A 413 2.29 2.95 -13.37
C GLY A 413 1.71 2.69 -14.76
N TYR A 414 2.39 3.17 -15.81
CA TYR A 414 2.00 2.93 -17.20
C TYR A 414 2.01 1.44 -17.57
N GLU A 415 3.12 0.72 -17.37
CA GLU A 415 3.23 -0.69 -17.78
C GLU A 415 2.28 -1.60 -16.99
N MET A 416 2.07 -1.32 -15.70
CA MET A 416 1.08 -2.02 -14.89
C MET A 416 -0.33 -1.74 -15.40
N THR A 417 -0.63 -0.50 -15.81
CA THR A 417 -1.93 -0.15 -16.39
C THR A 417 -2.13 -0.79 -17.77
N ARG A 418 -1.09 -0.83 -18.61
CA ARG A 418 -1.14 -1.51 -19.91
C ARG A 418 -1.47 -2.99 -19.77
N ARG A 419 -0.88 -3.68 -18.78
CA ARG A 419 -1.20 -5.08 -18.47
C ARG A 419 -2.61 -5.25 -17.91
N LEU A 420 -3.08 -4.29 -17.12
CA LEU A 420 -4.44 -4.25 -16.59
C LEU A 420 -5.47 -4.10 -17.73
N CYS A 421 -5.28 -3.12 -18.61
CA CYS A 421 -6.12 -2.90 -19.79
C CYS A 421 -6.10 -4.13 -20.72
N GLY A 422 -4.94 -4.70 -21.01
CA GLY A 422 -4.84 -5.92 -21.82
C GLY A 422 -5.55 -7.13 -21.18
N MET A 423 -5.75 -7.15 -19.86
CA MET A 423 -6.61 -8.14 -19.21
C MET A 423 -8.08 -7.81 -19.38
N PHE A 424 -8.47 -6.55 -19.28
CA PHE A 424 -9.84 -6.12 -19.56
C PHE A 424 -10.25 -6.44 -21.00
N ASP A 425 -9.37 -6.22 -21.98
CA ASP A 425 -9.62 -6.53 -23.39
C ASP A 425 -9.95 -8.01 -23.57
N ARG A 426 -9.14 -8.91 -22.99
CA ARG A 426 -9.42 -10.36 -23.01
C ARG A 426 -10.77 -10.73 -22.40
N VAL A 427 -11.18 -10.03 -21.35
CA VAL A 427 -12.48 -10.29 -20.69
C VAL A 427 -13.66 -9.86 -21.56
N VAL A 428 -13.50 -8.77 -22.31
CA VAL A 428 -14.56 -8.25 -23.19
C VAL A 428 -14.63 -9.03 -24.51
N GLU A 429 -13.48 -9.48 -25.03
CA GLU A 429 -13.40 -10.23 -26.30
C GLU A 429 -13.89 -11.69 -26.18
N GLY A 430 -13.76 -12.30 -25.00
CA GLY A 430 -14.27 -13.66 -24.70
C GLY A 430 -13.20 -14.74 -24.65
#